data_AF-T0DKX4-F1
#
_entry.id   AF-T0DKX4-F1
#
_cell.length_a   1.000
_cell.length_b   1.000
_cell.length_c   1.000
_cell.angle_alpha   90.00
_cell.angle_beta   90.00
_cell.angle_gamma   90.00
#
_symmetry.space_group_name_H-M   'P 1'
#
loop_
_entity.id
_entity.type
_entity.pdbx_description
1 polymer ?
#
loop_
_entity_poly.entity_id
_entity_poly.type
_entity_poly.pdbx_seq_one_letter_code
_entity_poly.pdbx_strand_id
1 'polypeptide(L)'
;MKKLNLLILSILSVYTFGAKVSVEFANDMRFDSCNAPEEVPVVICEDGDSQVVLQRNQSGHLFGIYRNGSSKETELFPVRTISDGNEVIFHNANSKQFVSQRAVQEFDTPAARIQSMDEAKKSIFSLIRNIDPSQEEIRDSLQNILEGVENDIEKQNEKVTQAYTKMWVQDNNNKNHQCEMATKCTIKKCGDNHYIIFDPARNVYMPINYSRDTRGNAQFTKNDSYIKYARTFGGAVIERNEEYEKSRLTIQRKAPEAMGNNSTTFFSMQDAGFSDYLKKVLPHCPKEIQGDIIGLGRQSVRERDNLDFIHLVDVVNGNINSQYINRQFLPKNSCRDGDSYYASDSYEKVQDYRPRASGVISIQKANELFKKARAMKGMAWDYVQDGCYARSELMVNMFEEEGVVADKAWASGKLKIPNQQYPFWSYHTAPVVYVDNGRGGVSKMIIDPAIASKPILVNEWLETMGADASKVDHVGFPPSLDAVSVGKTAFGIASRESYHPQTASTMMSREARSKAAKELLANYEKRTL
;
A
#
# COMPACT_ATOMS: atom_id res chain seq x y z
N MET A 1 26.56 -5.47 -16.18
CA MET A 1 25.71 -6.12 -17.21
C MET A 1 24.76 -7.20 -16.68
N LYS A 2 25.08 -8.02 -15.65
CA LYS A 2 24.18 -9.09 -15.16
C LYS A 2 22.90 -8.66 -14.40
N LYS A 3 22.72 -7.39 -14.04
CA LYS A 3 21.52 -6.90 -13.31
C LYS A 3 20.34 -6.51 -14.21
N LEU A 4 20.53 -6.39 -15.53
CA LEU A 4 19.48 -5.95 -16.46
C LEU A 4 18.54 -7.11 -16.87
N ASN A 5 19.03 -8.36 -16.84
CA ASN A 5 18.30 -9.51 -17.40
C ASN A 5 17.05 -9.97 -16.62
N LEU A 6 16.90 -9.63 -15.33
CA LEU A 6 15.72 -10.06 -14.56
C LEU A 6 14.51 -9.14 -14.74
N LEU A 7 14.71 -7.85 -15.07
CA LEU A 7 13.61 -6.92 -15.31
C LEU A 7 12.92 -7.19 -16.66
N ILE A 8 13.72 -7.67 -17.62
CA ILE A 8 13.35 -7.94 -19.02
C ILE A 8 12.34 -9.10 -19.14
N LEU A 9 12.42 -10.12 -18.27
CA LEU A 9 11.69 -11.39 -18.43
C LEU A 9 10.16 -11.33 -18.23
N SER A 10 9.60 -10.29 -17.60
CA SER A 10 8.16 -10.26 -17.26
C SER A 10 7.28 -9.47 -18.23
N ILE A 11 7.83 -8.49 -18.95
CA ILE A 11 7.14 -7.90 -20.11
C ILE A 11 7.32 -8.83 -21.31
N LEU A 12 8.53 -9.39 -21.50
CA LEU A 12 8.79 -10.31 -22.60
C LEU A 12 8.12 -11.69 -22.47
N SER A 13 7.71 -12.13 -21.28
CA SER A 13 6.92 -13.38 -21.14
C SER A 13 5.55 -13.31 -21.82
N VAL A 14 5.05 -12.09 -22.10
CA VAL A 14 3.84 -11.90 -22.91
C VAL A 14 4.10 -12.23 -24.40
N TYR A 15 5.34 -12.08 -24.86
CA TYR A 15 5.70 -12.14 -26.28
C TYR A 15 6.15 -13.52 -26.76
N THR A 16 6.45 -14.46 -25.86
CA THR A 16 6.81 -15.83 -26.27
C THR A 16 5.67 -16.58 -26.99
N PHE A 17 4.47 -15.98 -27.11
CA PHE A 17 3.28 -16.64 -27.66
C PHE A 17 2.51 -15.86 -28.75
N GLY A 18 3.04 -14.74 -29.29
CA GLY A 18 2.36 -14.00 -30.37
C GLY A 18 1.01 -13.39 -29.96
N ALA A 19 0.81 -13.13 -28.67
CA ALA A 19 -0.42 -12.53 -28.17
C ALA A 19 -0.59 -11.10 -28.71
N LYS A 20 -1.81 -10.75 -29.12
CA LYS A 20 -2.15 -9.36 -29.47
C LYS A 20 -2.02 -8.52 -28.19
N VAL A 21 -1.42 -7.34 -28.31
CA VAL A 21 -1.29 -6.38 -27.21
C VAL A 21 -2.12 -5.15 -27.51
N SER A 22 -2.95 -4.76 -26.55
CA SER A 22 -3.76 -3.55 -26.63
C SER A 22 -3.73 -2.79 -25.31
N VAL A 23 -4.02 -1.48 -25.36
CA VAL A 23 -4.14 -0.64 -24.18
C VAL A 23 -5.51 0.00 -24.11
N GLU A 24 -6.24 -0.19 -23.03
CA GLU A 24 -7.50 0.51 -22.75
C GLU A 24 -7.23 1.64 -21.76
N PHE A 25 -7.08 2.87 -22.28
CA PHE A 25 -6.78 4.05 -21.46
C PHE A 25 -8.02 4.62 -20.78
N ALA A 26 -9.15 4.60 -21.47
CA ALA A 26 -10.47 4.96 -20.96
C ALA A 26 -11.51 4.02 -21.56
N ASN A 27 -12.73 4.00 -21.01
CA ASN A 27 -13.81 3.12 -21.49
C ASN A 27 -14.09 3.27 -23.00
N ASP A 28 -13.75 4.41 -23.58
CA ASP A 28 -13.94 4.80 -24.97
C ASP A 28 -12.63 5.04 -25.73
N MET A 29 -11.46 4.77 -25.11
CA MET A 29 -10.15 4.98 -25.72
C MET A 29 -9.29 3.72 -25.61
N ARG A 30 -9.15 3.02 -26.73
CA ARG A 30 -8.38 1.78 -26.86
C ARG A 30 -7.34 1.91 -27.97
N PHE A 31 -6.12 1.50 -27.67
CA PHE A 31 -4.98 1.45 -28.58
C PHE A 31 -4.76 -0.02 -28.97
N ASP A 32 -5.14 -0.40 -30.18
CA ASP A 32 -4.98 -1.77 -30.69
C ASP A 32 -3.68 -1.99 -31.48
N SER A 33 -3.01 -0.89 -31.87
CA SER A 33 -1.77 -0.89 -32.63
C SER A 33 -0.58 -0.66 -31.70
N CYS A 34 -0.14 -1.72 -31.04
CA CYS A 34 1.00 -1.68 -30.11
C CYS A 34 2.24 -2.36 -30.70
N ASN A 35 3.36 -1.65 -30.70
CA ASN A 35 4.69 -2.17 -30.96
C ASN A 35 5.43 -2.39 -29.62
N ALA A 36 6.12 -3.51 -29.49
CA ALA A 36 6.96 -3.81 -28.34
C ALA A 36 8.28 -4.41 -28.82
N PRO A 37 9.31 -3.57 -28.96
CA PRO A 37 10.62 -4.00 -29.45
C PRO A 37 11.21 -5.11 -28.57
N GLU A 38 11.79 -6.15 -29.18
CA GLU A 38 12.35 -7.28 -28.42
C GLU A 38 13.51 -6.85 -27.50
N GLU A 39 14.26 -5.82 -27.92
CA GLU A 39 15.46 -5.34 -27.25
C GLU A 39 15.17 -4.34 -26.12
N VAL A 40 13.97 -3.78 -26.06
CA VAL A 40 13.63 -2.67 -25.15
C VAL A 40 12.38 -3.04 -24.34
N PRO A 41 12.40 -2.97 -23.00
CA PRO A 41 11.26 -3.35 -22.17
C PRO A 41 10.16 -2.27 -22.13
N VAL A 42 9.66 -1.89 -23.31
CA VAL A 42 8.65 -0.85 -23.53
C VAL A 42 7.59 -1.36 -24.50
N VAL A 43 6.34 -0.94 -24.29
CA VAL A 43 5.25 -1.10 -25.26
C VAL A 43 4.83 0.30 -25.70
N ILE A 44 4.85 0.57 -26.99
CA ILE A 44 4.45 1.83 -27.60
C ILE A 44 3.21 1.56 -28.43
N CYS A 45 2.12 2.24 -28.13
CA CYS A 45 0.87 2.12 -28.87
C CYS A 45 0.46 3.47 -29.42
N GLU A 46 -0.07 3.47 -30.63
CA GLU A 46 -0.39 4.69 -31.37
C GLU A 46 -1.82 4.63 -31.89
N ASP A 47 -2.50 5.78 -31.83
CA ASP A 47 -3.81 6.00 -32.43
C ASP A 47 -3.89 7.45 -32.91
N GLY A 48 -3.73 7.65 -34.22
CA GLY A 48 -3.57 8.98 -34.82
C GLY A 48 -2.35 9.71 -34.24
N ASP A 49 -2.57 10.92 -33.73
CA ASP A 49 -1.52 11.73 -33.11
C ASP A 49 -1.30 11.39 -31.61
N SER A 50 -2.12 10.51 -31.04
CA SER A 50 -2.02 10.14 -29.63
C SER A 50 -1.12 8.92 -29.46
N GLN A 51 -0.36 8.90 -28.38
CA GLN A 51 0.60 7.84 -28.09
C GLN A 51 0.47 7.38 -26.64
N VAL A 52 0.62 6.07 -26.43
CA VAL A 52 0.77 5.46 -25.11
C VAL A 52 2.08 4.70 -25.03
N VAL A 53 2.84 4.94 -23.97
CA VAL A 53 4.07 4.22 -23.67
C VAL A 53 3.96 3.51 -22.33
N LEU A 54 4.03 2.18 -22.33
CA LEU A 54 4.05 1.35 -21.13
C LEU A 54 5.48 0.91 -20.82
N GLN A 55 5.88 1.03 -19.55
CA GLN A 55 7.21 0.62 -19.09
C GLN A 55 7.21 0.29 -17.60
N ARG A 56 8.26 -0.40 -17.14
CA ARG A 56 8.50 -0.59 -15.70
C ARG A 56 9.48 0.45 -15.17
N ASN A 57 9.18 1.02 -14.01
CA ASN A 57 10.13 1.87 -13.30
C ASN A 57 11.26 1.05 -12.64
N GLN A 58 12.20 1.72 -11.98
CA GLN A 58 13.33 1.07 -11.31
C GLN A 58 12.91 0.12 -10.17
N SER A 59 11.72 0.33 -9.60
CA SER A 59 11.11 -0.53 -8.58
C SER A 59 10.36 -1.73 -9.19
N GLY A 60 10.31 -1.84 -10.51
CA GLY A 60 9.60 -2.89 -11.23
C GLY A 60 8.10 -2.65 -11.39
N HIS A 61 7.56 -1.50 -10.98
CA HIS A 61 6.15 -1.17 -11.17
C HIS A 61 5.88 -0.80 -12.62
N LEU A 62 4.86 -1.42 -13.21
CA LEU A 62 4.39 -1.10 -14.56
C LEU A 62 3.52 0.16 -14.53
N PHE A 63 3.85 1.13 -15.37
CA PHE A 63 3.09 2.36 -15.54
C PHE A 63 3.05 2.74 -17.02
N GLY A 64 2.09 3.59 -17.35
CA GLY A 64 1.81 4.08 -18.68
C GLY A 64 1.97 5.58 -18.73
N ILE A 65 2.34 6.06 -19.90
CA ILE A 65 2.43 7.48 -20.23
C ILE A 65 1.54 7.69 -21.45
N TYR A 66 0.44 8.40 -21.27
CA TYR A 66 -0.42 8.84 -22.36
C TYR A 66 0.01 10.23 -22.78
N ARG A 67 0.14 10.46 -24.08
CA ARG A 67 0.36 11.76 -24.68
C ARG A 67 -0.78 12.07 -25.63
N ASN A 68 -1.48 13.17 -25.36
CA ASN A 68 -2.53 13.65 -26.24
C ASN A 68 -1.89 14.35 -27.45
N GLY A 69 -2.20 13.90 -28.66
CA GLY A 69 -1.62 14.47 -29.88
C GLY A 69 -1.96 15.95 -30.11
N SER A 70 -3.17 16.37 -29.73
CA SER A 70 -3.66 17.73 -29.95
C SER A 70 -3.12 18.74 -28.93
N SER A 71 -3.15 18.41 -27.64
CA SER A 71 -2.69 19.31 -26.58
C SER A 71 -1.20 19.17 -26.26
N LYS A 72 -0.57 18.07 -26.68
CA LYS A 72 0.77 17.63 -26.27
C LYS A 72 0.93 17.42 -24.77
N GLU A 73 -0.17 17.43 -24.01
CA GLU A 73 -0.16 17.14 -22.58
C GLU A 73 0.14 15.67 -22.34
N THR A 74 0.83 15.40 -21.22
CA THR A 74 1.23 14.06 -20.83
C THR A 74 0.50 13.66 -19.54
N GLU A 75 -0.07 12.47 -19.52
CA GLU A 75 -0.69 11.88 -18.33
C GLU A 75 0.01 10.58 -17.95
N LEU A 76 0.46 10.50 -16.70
CA LEU A 76 0.97 9.27 -16.12
C LEU A 76 -0.17 8.47 -15.52
N PHE A 77 -0.19 7.17 -15.79
CA PHE A 77 -1.22 6.29 -15.25
C PHE A 77 -0.64 4.95 -14.78
N PRO A 78 -1.13 4.40 -13.66
CA PRO A 78 -0.80 3.04 -13.26
C PRO A 78 -1.43 2.05 -14.24
N VAL A 79 -0.71 0.97 -14.56
CA VAL A 79 -1.16 -0.01 -15.56
C VAL A 79 -1.56 -1.30 -14.87
N ARG A 80 -2.69 -1.86 -15.31
CA ARG A 80 -3.13 -3.21 -14.95
C ARG A 80 -3.09 -4.10 -16.17
N THR A 81 -2.54 -5.28 -16.04
CA THR A 81 -2.54 -6.28 -17.11
C THR A 81 -3.66 -7.29 -16.87
N ILE A 82 -4.51 -7.50 -17.87
CA ILE A 82 -5.48 -8.60 -17.93
C ILE A 82 -5.09 -9.44 -19.14
N SER A 83 -4.97 -10.75 -18.94
CA SER A 83 -4.73 -11.69 -20.03
C SER A 83 -5.83 -12.74 -20.03
N ASP A 84 -6.37 -13.02 -21.21
CA ASP A 84 -7.38 -14.06 -21.45
C ASP A 84 -6.79 -15.30 -22.16
N GLY A 85 -5.47 -15.34 -22.32
CA GLY A 85 -4.74 -16.40 -23.00
C GLY A 85 -4.41 -16.14 -24.48
N ASN A 86 -5.15 -15.26 -25.16
CA ASN A 86 -4.91 -14.90 -26.57
C ASN A 86 -4.55 -13.42 -26.76
N GLU A 87 -5.03 -12.57 -25.86
CA GLU A 87 -4.73 -11.15 -25.82
C GLU A 87 -4.15 -10.77 -24.45
N VAL A 88 -3.26 -9.78 -24.46
CA VAL A 88 -2.84 -9.06 -23.27
C VAL A 88 -3.32 -7.63 -23.37
N ILE A 89 -4.31 -7.31 -22.53
CA ILE A 89 -4.90 -5.98 -22.46
C ILE A 89 -4.31 -5.26 -21.25
N PHE A 90 -3.65 -4.14 -21.51
CA PHE A 90 -3.20 -3.23 -20.48
C PHE A 90 -4.28 -2.19 -20.24
N HIS A 91 -4.86 -2.16 -19.05
CA HIS A 91 -5.83 -1.14 -18.69
C HIS A 91 -5.17 -0.02 -17.90
N ASN A 92 -5.62 1.20 -18.13
CA ASN A 92 -5.42 2.29 -17.19
C ASN A 92 -6.12 1.95 -15.88
N ALA A 93 -5.34 1.70 -14.82
CA ALA A 93 -5.89 1.37 -13.51
C ALA A 93 -6.61 2.55 -12.85
N ASN A 94 -6.51 3.77 -13.42
CA ASN A 94 -7.34 4.90 -13.04
C ASN A 94 -8.75 4.85 -13.66
N SER A 95 -9.03 3.98 -14.64
CA SER A 95 -10.34 3.92 -15.28
C SER A 95 -11.47 3.63 -14.28
N LYS A 96 -12.68 4.10 -14.60
CA LYS A 96 -13.89 3.95 -13.75
C LYS A 96 -14.16 2.49 -13.37
N GLN A 97 -13.72 1.54 -14.18
CA GLN A 97 -13.84 0.10 -13.94
C GLN A 97 -13.10 -0.33 -12.66
N PHE A 98 -11.97 0.29 -12.35
CA PHE A 98 -11.08 -0.13 -11.25
C PHE A 98 -11.07 0.83 -10.06
N VAL A 99 -11.69 1.99 -10.16
CA VAL A 99 -11.75 3.00 -9.09
C VAL A 99 -12.13 2.40 -7.74
N SER A 100 -13.16 1.55 -7.70
CA SER A 100 -13.64 0.94 -6.44
C SER A 100 -12.63 -0.02 -5.81
N GLN A 101 -11.59 -0.44 -6.54
CA GLN A 101 -10.65 -1.50 -6.17
C GLN A 101 -9.20 -1.01 -6.03
N ARG A 102 -8.95 0.31 -6.06
CA ARG A 102 -7.61 0.87 -5.86
C ARG A 102 -7.54 1.78 -4.64
N ALA A 103 -6.38 1.83 -3.99
CA ALA A 103 -6.12 2.85 -2.99
C ALA A 103 -6.04 4.22 -3.69
N VAL A 104 -6.85 5.17 -3.25
CA VAL A 104 -6.90 6.53 -3.79
C VAL A 104 -6.52 7.49 -2.67
N GLN A 105 -5.69 8.49 -2.96
CA GLN A 105 -5.39 9.56 -2.01
C GLN A 105 -6.56 10.53 -1.93
N GLU A 106 -6.78 11.15 -0.77
CA GLU A 106 -7.89 12.10 -0.60
C GLU A 106 -7.71 13.35 -1.46
N PHE A 107 -6.46 13.77 -1.66
CA PHE A 107 -6.11 14.98 -2.39
C PHE A 107 -5.02 14.72 -3.43
N ASP A 108 -5.23 15.24 -4.62
CA ASP A 108 -4.20 15.37 -5.64
C ASP A 108 -3.40 16.64 -5.40
N THR A 109 -2.07 16.53 -5.36
CA THR A 109 -1.16 17.63 -5.01
C THR A 109 -0.03 17.73 -6.03
N PRO A 110 0.54 18.93 -6.27
CA PRO A 110 1.72 19.10 -7.09
C PRO A 110 2.90 18.23 -6.65
N ALA A 111 3.11 18.03 -5.34
CA ALA A 111 4.21 17.19 -4.88
C ALA A 111 4.05 15.72 -5.28
N ALA A 112 2.85 15.16 -5.13
CA ALA A 112 2.58 13.79 -5.59
C ALA A 112 2.77 13.67 -7.12
N ARG A 113 2.25 14.64 -7.89
CA ARG A 113 2.40 14.70 -9.36
C ARG A 113 3.87 14.82 -9.78
N ILE A 114 4.62 15.75 -9.18
CA ILE A 114 6.05 15.97 -9.46
C ILE A 114 6.87 14.73 -9.11
N GLN A 115 6.60 14.07 -7.98
CA GLN A 115 7.31 12.85 -7.61
C GLN A 115 7.10 11.75 -8.66
N SER A 116 5.86 11.49 -9.07
CA SER A 116 5.56 10.50 -10.11
C SER A 116 6.20 10.87 -11.46
N MET A 117 6.19 12.15 -11.83
CA MET A 117 6.83 12.65 -13.04
C MET A 117 8.36 12.53 -13.00
N ASP A 118 9.01 12.80 -11.87
CA ASP A 118 10.46 12.65 -11.74
C ASP A 118 10.89 11.18 -11.81
N GLU A 119 10.10 10.26 -11.25
CA GLU A 119 10.30 8.81 -11.42
C GLU A 119 10.15 8.39 -12.88
N ALA A 120 9.12 8.87 -13.58
CA ALA A 120 8.94 8.63 -15.01
C ALA A 120 10.10 9.19 -15.83
N LYS A 121 10.52 10.43 -15.55
CA LYS A 121 11.67 11.10 -16.17
C LYS A 121 12.94 10.26 -16.06
N LYS A 122 13.27 9.78 -14.86
CA LYS A 122 14.42 8.91 -14.59
C LYS A 122 14.33 7.58 -15.36
N SER A 123 13.13 7.01 -15.47
CA SER A 123 12.88 5.78 -16.21
C SER A 123 13.12 5.98 -17.72
N ILE A 124 12.46 6.99 -18.32
CA ILE A 124 12.59 7.32 -19.75
C ILE A 124 14.04 7.64 -20.10
N PHE A 125 14.71 8.46 -19.30
CA PHE A 125 16.11 8.81 -19.52
C PHE A 125 17.01 7.57 -19.50
N SER A 126 16.76 6.63 -18.60
CA SER A 126 17.49 5.36 -18.56
C SER A 126 17.23 4.49 -19.80
N LEU A 127 16.02 4.50 -20.35
CA LEU A 127 15.71 3.80 -21.60
C LEU A 127 16.45 4.43 -22.77
N ILE A 128 16.34 5.74 -22.96
CA ILE A 128 17.03 6.48 -24.04
C ILE A 128 18.54 6.18 -24.05
N ARG A 129 19.18 6.13 -22.88
CA ARG A 129 20.62 5.86 -22.76
C ARG A 129 21.00 4.43 -23.18
N ASN A 130 20.09 3.47 -23.03
CA ASN A 130 20.36 2.05 -23.25
C ASN A 130 19.84 1.54 -24.60
N ILE A 131 19.04 2.33 -25.32
CA ILE A 131 18.52 1.98 -26.64
C ILE A 131 19.64 1.95 -27.68
N ASP A 132 19.59 0.97 -28.58
CA ASP A 132 20.54 0.86 -29.68
C ASP A 132 20.44 2.11 -30.58
N PRO A 133 21.57 2.75 -30.95
CA PRO A 133 21.56 3.93 -31.81
C PRO A 133 20.82 3.76 -33.14
N SER A 134 20.66 2.53 -33.65
CA SER A 134 19.89 2.24 -34.86
C SER A 134 18.37 2.38 -34.70
N GLN A 135 17.88 2.44 -33.47
CA GLN A 135 16.45 2.58 -33.13
C GLN A 135 16.07 4.07 -32.96
N GLU A 136 16.35 4.88 -33.99
CA GLU A 136 16.19 6.34 -33.97
C GLU A 136 14.74 6.76 -33.68
N GLU A 137 13.76 6.12 -34.31
CA GLU A 137 12.34 6.43 -34.13
C GLU A 137 11.86 6.25 -32.67
N ILE A 138 12.23 5.13 -32.03
CA ILE A 138 11.89 4.86 -30.62
C ILE A 138 12.57 5.90 -29.72
N ARG A 139 13.83 6.20 -30.00
CA ARG A 139 14.61 7.19 -29.25
C ARG A 139 13.97 8.57 -29.34
N ASP A 140 13.54 8.99 -30.52
CA ASP A 140 12.91 10.29 -30.75
C ASP A 140 11.54 10.37 -30.08
N SER A 141 10.72 9.31 -30.16
CA SER A 141 9.46 9.22 -29.41
C SER A 141 9.69 9.40 -27.90
N LEU A 142 10.65 8.67 -27.32
CA LEU A 142 10.96 8.77 -25.90
C LEU A 142 11.52 10.15 -25.50
N GLN A 143 12.33 10.78 -26.36
CA GLN A 143 12.82 12.14 -26.14
C GLN A 143 11.67 13.15 -26.12
N ASN A 144 10.73 13.04 -27.05
CA ASN A 144 9.57 13.91 -27.09
C ASN A 144 8.67 13.75 -25.85
N ILE A 145 8.53 12.53 -25.33
CA ILE A 145 7.81 12.27 -24.08
C ILE A 145 8.58 12.85 -22.90
N LEU A 146 9.90 12.69 -22.86
CA LEU A 146 10.75 13.23 -21.81
C LEU A 146 10.60 14.76 -21.71
N GLU A 147 10.63 15.47 -22.83
CA GLU A 147 10.40 16.91 -22.90
C GLU A 147 9.00 17.29 -22.37
N GLY A 148 7.97 16.51 -22.74
CA GLY A 148 6.61 16.70 -22.22
C GLY A 148 6.55 16.59 -20.69
N VAL A 149 7.18 15.55 -20.12
CA VAL A 149 7.26 15.34 -18.67
C VAL A 149 8.02 16.47 -17.97
N GLU A 150 9.12 16.96 -18.54
CA GLU A 150 9.90 18.06 -17.99
C GLU A 150 9.11 19.38 -17.97
N ASN A 151 8.41 19.69 -19.07
CA ASN A 151 7.53 20.84 -19.16
C ASN A 151 6.39 20.78 -18.13
N ASP A 152 5.79 19.61 -17.92
CA ASP A 152 4.72 19.46 -16.93
C ASP A 152 5.23 19.56 -15.49
N ILE A 153 6.45 19.09 -15.19
CA ILE A 153 7.12 19.34 -13.90
C ILE A 153 7.30 20.84 -13.67
N GLU A 154 7.78 21.59 -14.67
CA GLU A 154 7.97 23.04 -14.58
C GLU A 154 6.64 23.74 -14.27
N LYS A 155 5.56 23.43 -15.01
CA LYS A 155 4.22 23.97 -14.75
C LYS A 155 3.73 23.68 -13.32
N GLN A 156 3.99 22.50 -12.77
CA GLN A 156 3.61 22.20 -11.38
C GLN A 156 4.44 23.03 -10.39
N ASN A 157 5.74 23.22 -10.64
CA ASN A 157 6.60 24.07 -9.80
C ASN A 157 6.17 25.54 -9.84
N GLU A 158 5.73 26.05 -10.99
CA GLU A 158 5.17 27.39 -11.11
C GLU A 158 3.90 27.55 -10.26
N LYS A 159 2.98 26.57 -10.29
CA LYS A 159 1.78 26.58 -9.43
C LYS A 159 2.13 26.64 -7.95
N VAL A 160 3.10 25.84 -7.52
CA VAL A 160 3.61 25.84 -6.13
C VAL A 160 4.23 27.19 -5.78
N THR A 161 5.02 27.77 -6.69
CA THR A 161 5.67 29.08 -6.50
C THR A 161 4.64 30.19 -6.33
N GLN A 162 3.61 30.21 -7.18
CA GLN A 162 2.52 31.18 -7.08
C GLN A 162 1.77 31.06 -5.75
N ALA A 163 1.57 29.84 -5.26
CA ALA A 163 0.82 29.57 -4.03
C ALA A 163 1.49 30.16 -2.78
N TYR A 164 2.80 30.43 -2.79
CA TYR A 164 3.47 31.16 -1.69
C TYR A 164 2.97 32.60 -1.53
N THR A 165 2.53 33.23 -2.62
CA THR A 165 2.12 34.64 -2.60
C THR A 165 0.61 34.78 -2.41
N LYS A 166 -0.17 33.93 -3.07
CA LYS A 166 -1.62 34.05 -3.10
C LYS A 166 -2.27 32.70 -3.36
N MET A 167 -3.23 32.36 -2.51
CA MET A 167 -3.98 31.12 -2.59
C MET A 167 -5.42 31.37 -2.15
N TRP A 168 -6.35 30.67 -2.77
CA TRP A 168 -7.76 30.62 -2.38
C TRP A 168 -8.19 29.18 -2.23
N VAL A 169 -9.14 28.96 -1.35
CA VAL A 169 -9.84 27.68 -1.24
C VAL A 169 -11.27 27.85 -1.72
N GLN A 170 -11.74 26.88 -2.50
CA GLN A 170 -13.15 26.70 -2.78
C GLN A 170 -13.66 25.53 -1.95
N ASP A 171 -14.68 25.77 -1.13
CA ASP A 171 -15.32 24.71 -0.36
C ASP A 171 -16.37 23.94 -1.18
N ASN A 172 -16.92 22.88 -0.60
CA ASN A 172 -17.98 22.07 -1.19
C ASN A 172 -19.32 22.80 -1.37
N ASN A 173 -19.47 24.01 -0.82
CA ASN A 173 -20.60 24.92 -1.06
C ASN A 173 -20.27 25.95 -2.15
N ASN A 174 -19.17 25.77 -2.90
CA ASN A 174 -18.64 26.66 -3.91
C ASN A 174 -18.24 28.06 -3.41
N LYS A 175 -18.12 28.28 -2.10
CA LYS A 175 -17.66 29.56 -1.54
C LYS A 175 -16.14 29.62 -1.67
N ASN A 176 -15.63 30.78 -2.06
CA ASN A 176 -14.20 31.04 -2.17
C ASN A 176 -13.71 31.80 -0.94
N HIS A 177 -12.67 31.30 -0.30
CA HIS A 177 -12.03 31.93 0.84
C HIS A 177 -10.57 32.23 0.49
N GLN A 178 -10.11 33.46 0.71
CA GLN A 178 -8.72 33.83 0.49
C GLN A 178 -7.86 33.36 1.67
N CYS A 179 -6.68 32.81 1.38
CA CYS A 179 -5.75 32.37 2.41
C CYS A 179 -4.79 33.49 2.86
N GLU A 180 -4.48 33.51 4.14
CA GLU A 180 -3.52 34.44 4.76
C GLU A 180 -2.07 33.97 4.53
N MET A 181 -1.41 34.47 3.48
CA MET A 181 -0.09 33.99 3.08
C MET A 181 1.10 34.64 3.81
N ALA A 182 0.93 35.84 4.38
CA ALA A 182 2.00 36.74 4.85
C ALA A 182 2.72 36.33 6.16
N THR A 183 2.68 35.05 6.54
CA THR A 183 3.24 34.56 7.81
C THR A 183 4.38 33.57 7.57
N LYS A 184 5.36 33.54 8.47
CA LYS A 184 6.39 32.48 8.53
C LYS A 184 5.80 31.10 8.88
N CYS A 185 4.57 31.08 9.37
CA CYS A 185 3.81 29.87 9.65
C CYS A 185 3.42 29.18 8.33
N THR A 186 3.70 27.87 8.20
CA THR A 186 3.28 27.09 7.03
C THR A 186 1.79 26.72 7.07
N ILE A 187 1.12 26.91 8.21
CA ILE A 187 -0.32 26.71 8.38
C ILE A 187 -1.04 28.01 8.04
N LYS A 188 -1.81 28.00 6.94
CA LYS A 188 -2.51 29.15 6.39
C LYS A 188 -3.97 29.10 6.78
N LYS A 189 -4.49 30.19 7.34
CA LYS A 189 -5.92 30.38 7.59
C LYS A 189 -6.61 30.77 6.29
N CYS A 190 -7.69 30.09 5.93
CA CYS A 190 -8.43 30.27 4.69
C CYS A 190 -9.93 30.39 5.00
N GLY A 191 -10.34 31.52 5.58
CA GLY A 191 -11.67 31.68 6.19
C GLY A 191 -11.73 31.22 7.65
N ASP A 192 -12.94 31.07 8.20
CA ASP A 192 -13.13 30.82 9.64
C ASP A 192 -12.97 29.36 10.06
N ASN A 193 -13.09 28.45 9.10
CA ASN A 193 -13.30 27.01 9.31
C ASN A 193 -12.32 26.13 8.53
N HIS A 194 -11.30 26.74 7.91
CA HIS A 194 -10.32 26.01 7.11
C HIS A 194 -8.90 26.48 7.40
N TYR A 195 -8.03 25.50 7.65
CA TYR A 195 -6.59 25.67 7.55
C TYR A 195 -6.05 24.87 6.36
N ILE A 196 -4.92 25.31 5.82
CA ILE A 196 -4.09 24.51 4.94
C ILE A 196 -2.68 24.49 5.51
N ILE A 197 -2.14 23.31 5.76
CA ILE A 197 -0.69 23.16 5.92
C ILE A 197 -0.08 23.14 4.51
N PHE A 198 0.64 24.21 4.17
CA PHE A 198 1.34 24.36 2.90
C PHE A 198 2.83 24.52 3.18
N ASP A 199 3.56 23.40 3.08
CA ASP A 199 5.02 23.33 3.26
C ASP A 199 5.66 22.53 2.12
N PRO A 200 5.82 23.16 0.94
CA PRO A 200 6.42 22.50 -0.23
C PRO A 200 7.84 21.99 0.02
N ALA A 201 8.61 22.64 0.89
CA ALA A 201 9.97 22.22 1.23
C ALA A 201 10.03 20.84 1.90
N ARG A 202 8.92 20.39 2.49
CA ARG A 202 8.77 19.06 3.12
C ARG A 202 7.71 18.19 2.43
N ASN A 203 7.22 18.61 1.27
CA ASN A 203 6.13 17.95 0.54
C ASN A 203 4.85 17.76 1.36
N VAL A 204 4.49 18.74 2.23
CA VAL A 204 3.26 18.67 3.03
C VAL A 204 2.21 19.64 2.47
N TYR A 205 1.10 19.07 2.00
CA TYR A 205 -0.05 19.76 1.44
C TYR A 205 -1.31 19.16 2.07
N MET A 206 -1.80 19.75 3.15
CA MET A 206 -2.85 19.12 3.95
C MET A 206 -3.94 20.12 4.33
N PRO A 207 -5.15 20.00 3.76
CA PRO A 207 -6.30 20.77 4.21
C PRO A 207 -6.81 20.23 5.55
N ILE A 208 -7.21 21.14 6.42
CA ILE A 208 -7.81 20.85 7.72
C ILE A 208 -9.13 21.62 7.77
N ASN A 209 -10.22 20.88 7.72
CA ASN A 209 -11.57 21.39 7.78
C ASN A 209 -12.08 21.20 9.21
N TYR A 210 -12.69 22.21 9.80
CA TYR A 210 -13.20 22.12 11.17
C TYR A 210 -14.40 23.05 11.36
N SER A 211 -15.14 22.82 12.43
CA SER A 211 -16.15 23.75 12.93
C SER A 211 -15.73 24.30 14.29
N ARG A 212 -16.38 25.37 14.75
CA ARG A 212 -16.19 25.88 16.12
C ARG A 212 -17.33 25.45 17.04
N ASP A 213 -17.00 25.06 18.26
CA ASP A 213 -17.99 24.81 19.31
C ASP A 213 -18.62 26.12 19.83
N THR A 214 -19.57 26.02 20.77
CA THR A 214 -20.22 27.19 21.37
C THR A 214 -19.29 28.10 22.18
N ARG A 215 -18.06 27.64 22.46
CA ARG A 215 -17.01 28.37 23.16
C ARG A 215 -15.94 28.90 22.19
N GLY A 216 -16.11 28.67 20.88
CA GLY A 216 -15.19 29.10 19.83
C GLY A 216 -14.01 28.15 19.58
N ASN A 217 -13.94 26.99 20.23
CA ASN A 217 -12.83 26.04 20.03
C ASN A 217 -13.01 25.27 18.72
N ALA A 218 -11.93 25.08 17.97
CA ALA A 218 -11.95 24.20 16.80
C ALA A 218 -12.23 22.74 17.18
N GLN A 219 -13.11 22.10 16.43
CA GLN A 219 -13.47 20.69 16.55
C GLN A 219 -13.81 20.10 15.17
N PHE A 220 -13.47 18.83 14.98
CA PHE A 220 -13.95 18.06 13.85
C PHE A 220 -15.42 17.66 14.05
N THR A 221 -16.22 17.82 13.00
CA THR A 221 -17.61 17.40 12.97
C THR A 221 -17.94 16.77 11.63
N LYS A 222 -18.96 15.90 11.61
CA LYS A 222 -19.41 15.26 10.36
C LYS A 222 -19.97 16.23 9.32
N ASN A 223 -20.33 17.44 9.76
CA ASN A 223 -20.90 18.49 8.92
C ASN A 223 -19.86 19.52 8.48
N ASP A 224 -18.57 19.31 8.78
CA ASP A 224 -17.52 20.22 8.35
C ASP A 224 -17.56 20.37 6.83
N SER A 225 -17.71 21.62 6.37
CA SER A 225 -17.50 21.94 4.96
C SER A 225 -16.07 21.58 4.59
N TYR A 226 -15.86 20.97 3.43
CA TYR A 226 -14.54 20.54 3.01
C TYR A 226 -14.00 21.36 1.86
N ILE A 227 -12.69 21.53 1.82
CA ILE A 227 -11.98 22.12 0.68
C ILE A 227 -12.11 21.19 -0.52
N LYS A 228 -12.74 21.66 -1.60
CA LYS A 228 -12.76 20.99 -2.90
C LYS A 228 -11.49 21.28 -3.68
N TYR A 229 -11.07 22.55 -3.69
CA TYR A 229 -9.83 22.99 -4.31
C TYR A 229 -9.11 24.02 -3.45
N ALA A 230 -7.79 23.93 -3.34
CA ALA A 230 -6.93 25.08 -3.07
C ALA A 230 -6.23 25.45 -4.37
N ARG A 231 -6.32 26.71 -4.79
CA ARG A 231 -5.84 27.15 -6.11
C ARG A 231 -5.15 28.51 -6.10
N THR A 232 -4.33 28.70 -7.11
CA THR A 232 -3.73 29.99 -7.51
C THR A 232 -4.37 30.43 -8.84
N PHE A 233 -3.86 31.50 -9.44
CA PHE A 233 -4.22 31.85 -10.82
C PHE A 233 -3.75 30.82 -11.84
N GLY A 234 -2.65 30.12 -11.56
CA GLY A 234 -2.11 29.04 -12.40
C GLY A 234 -2.80 27.69 -12.24
N GLY A 235 -3.79 27.57 -11.34
CA GLY A 235 -4.58 26.35 -11.18
C GLY A 235 -4.55 25.77 -9.76
N ALA A 236 -5.07 24.55 -9.61
CA ALA A 236 -5.17 23.87 -8.32
C ALA A 236 -3.79 23.40 -7.82
N VAL A 237 -3.53 23.63 -6.53
CA VAL A 237 -2.39 23.10 -5.77
C VAL A 237 -2.82 22.07 -4.72
N ILE A 238 -4.11 21.98 -4.43
CA ILE A 238 -4.74 20.86 -3.73
C ILE A 238 -6.09 20.66 -4.40
N GLU A 239 -6.41 19.44 -4.77
CA GLU A 239 -7.68 19.08 -5.41
C GLU A 239 -8.21 17.82 -4.74
N ARG A 240 -9.44 17.86 -4.20
CA ARG A 240 -10.04 16.67 -3.61
C ARG A 240 -10.33 15.68 -4.73
N ASN A 241 -9.82 14.47 -4.59
CA ASN A 241 -9.97 13.44 -5.61
C ASN A 241 -11.41 12.88 -5.56
N GLU A 242 -12.20 13.08 -6.62
CA GLU A 242 -13.60 12.63 -6.68
C GLU A 242 -13.77 11.10 -6.66
N GLU A 243 -12.69 10.37 -6.95
CA GLU A 243 -12.67 8.91 -6.95
C GLU A 243 -12.41 8.34 -5.55
N TYR A 244 -11.93 9.18 -4.63
CA TYR A 244 -11.70 8.82 -3.23
C TYR A 244 -12.98 8.29 -2.57
N GLU A 245 -14.12 8.91 -2.82
CA GLU A 245 -15.42 8.50 -2.24
C GLU A 245 -15.97 7.21 -2.87
N LYS A 246 -15.48 6.86 -4.07
CA LYS A 246 -15.89 5.65 -4.80
C LYS A 246 -14.99 4.46 -4.48
N SER A 247 -13.76 4.71 -4.02
CA SER A 247 -12.82 3.68 -3.64
C SER A 247 -13.18 3.04 -2.31
N ARG A 248 -13.13 1.71 -2.25
CA ARG A 248 -13.30 0.96 -1.01
C ARG A 248 -11.98 0.72 -0.27
N LEU A 249 -10.87 1.27 -0.75
CA LEU A 249 -9.53 1.12 -0.17
C LEU A 249 -8.97 2.45 0.35
N THR A 250 -9.84 3.30 0.87
CA THR A 250 -9.46 4.61 1.39
C THR A 250 -9.36 4.61 2.91
N ILE A 251 -8.52 5.49 3.43
CA ILE A 251 -8.40 5.72 4.88
C ILE A 251 -9.68 6.33 5.47
N GLN A 252 -10.58 6.91 4.66
CA GLN A 252 -11.90 7.36 5.10
C GLN A 252 -12.72 6.24 5.74
N ARG A 253 -12.59 5.01 5.21
CA ARG A 253 -13.28 3.85 5.78
C ARG A 253 -12.79 3.51 7.19
N LYS A 254 -11.68 4.09 7.63
CA LYS A 254 -11.02 3.86 8.91
C LYS A 254 -11.18 5.05 9.85
N ALA A 255 -11.68 6.18 9.35
CA ALA A 255 -11.89 7.38 10.16
C ALA A 255 -13.25 7.29 10.92
N PRO A 256 -13.39 8.02 12.04
CA PRO A 256 -14.69 8.28 12.65
C PRO A 256 -15.61 9.05 11.70
N GLU A 257 -16.93 8.91 11.85
CA GLU A 257 -17.92 9.66 11.06
C GLU A 257 -17.67 11.18 11.15
N ALA A 258 -17.34 11.66 12.36
CA ALA A 258 -17.04 13.08 12.61
C ALA A 258 -15.82 13.61 11.84
N MET A 259 -14.99 12.74 11.27
CA MET A 259 -13.77 13.09 10.54
C MET A 259 -13.78 12.57 9.11
N GLY A 260 -14.95 12.18 8.57
CA GLY A 260 -15.05 11.66 7.19
C GLY A 260 -14.52 12.64 6.13
N ASN A 261 -14.62 13.95 6.38
CA ASN A 261 -14.09 15.05 5.55
C ASN A 261 -12.66 15.50 5.92
N ASN A 262 -12.02 14.79 6.85
CA ASN A 262 -10.71 15.08 7.41
C ASN A 262 -9.92 13.79 7.60
N SER A 263 -10.11 12.78 6.75
CA SER A 263 -9.61 11.43 6.99
C SER A 263 -8.08 11.41 6.96
N THR A 264 -7.46 12.08 5.99
CA THR A 264 -6.00 12.27 5.93
C THR A 264 -5.48 13.02 7.14
N THR A 265 -6.14 14.12 7.52
CA THR A 265 -5.75 14.92 8.69
C THR A 265 -5.84 14.12 9.99
N PHE A 266 -6.88 13.31 10.16
CA PHE A 266 -7.07 12.43 11.32
C PHE A 266 -5.89 11.48 11.50
N PHE A 267 -5.48 10.78 10.44
CA PHE A 267 -4.35 9.85 10.51
C PHE A 267 -2.99 10.57 10.63
N SER A 268 -2.79 11.67 9.90
CA SER A 268 -1.57 12.47 10.01
C SER A 268 -1.35 12.98 11.43
N MET A 269 -2.39 13.46 12.11
CA MET A 269 -2.30 13.94 13.50
C MET A 269 -1.91 12.85 14.51
N GLN A 270 -2.02 11.58 14.15
CA GLN A 270 -1.64 10.44 14.99
C GLN A 270 -0.25 9.91 14.67
N ASP A 271 0.32 10.32 13.54
CA ASP A 271 1.67 9.93 13.16
C ASP A 271 2.71 10.65 14.03
N ALA A 272 3.71 9.90 14.48
CA ALA A 272 4.76 10.43 15.34
C ALA A 272 5.68 11.40 14.58
N GLY A 273 5.99 11.12 13.31
CA GLY A 273 6.79 11.99 12.46
C GLY A 273 6.09 13.31 12.18
N PHE A 274 4.78 13.26 11.93
CA PHE A 274 3.96 14.46 11.76
C PHE A 274 3.80 15.26 13.06
N SER A 275 3.68 14.58 14.21
CA SER A 275 3.72 15.24 15.52
C SER A 275 5.03 16.00 15.74
N ASP A 276 6.17 15.41 15.38
CA ASP A 276 7.47 16.06 15.44
C ASP A 276 7.62 17.20 14.43
N TYR A 277 6.98 17.08 13.28
CA TYR A 277 6.84 18.18 12.33
C TYR A 277 6.08 19.37 12.93
N LEU A 278 4.90 19.12 13.54
CA LEU A 278 4.09 20.18 14.15
C LEU A 278 4.83 20.89 15.30
N LYS A 279 5.62 20.18 16.11
CA LYS A 279 6.46 20.79 17.16
C LYS A 279 7.44 21.83 16.61
N LYS A 280 7.93 21.66 15.38
CA LYS A 280 8.86 22.59 14.72
C LYS A 280 8.14 23.79 14.12
N VAL A 281 6.94 23.58 13.57
CA VAL A 281 6.21 24.61 12.83
C VAL A 281 5.35 25.50 13.72
N LEU A 282 4.61 24.91 14.67
CA LEU A 282 3.63 25.63 15.50
C LEU A 282 4.21 26.83 16.28
N PRO A 283 5.46 26.80 16.80
CA PRO A 283 6.06 27.98 17.45
C PRO A 283 6.13 29.23 16.56
N HIS A 284 6.10 29.07 15.24
CA HIS A 284 6.11 30.17 14.26
C HIS A 284 4.71 30.63 13.84
N CYS A 285 3.66 30.04 14.41
CA CYS A 285 2.26 30.33 14.09
C CYS A 285 1.59 31.24 15.12
N PRO A 286 0.55 32.00 14.75
CA PRO A 286 -0.29 32.72 15.70
C PRO A 286 -0.84 31.81 16.81
N LYS A 287 -1.06 32.36 18.01
CA LYS A 287 -1.52 31.59 19.18
C LYS A 287 -2.88 30.91 18.97
N GLU A 288 -3.77 31.53 18.21
CA GLU A 288 -5.04 30.95 17.78
C GLU A 288 -4.83 29.63 17.02
N ILE A 289 -4.00 29.65 15.95
CA ILE A 289 -3.68 28.45 15.16
C ILE A 289 -3.00 27.38 16.02
N GLN A 290 -2.10 27.78 16.93
CA GLN A 290 -1.47 26.82 17.86
C GLN A 290 -2.54 26.11 18.71
N GLY A 291 -3.46 26.87 19.30
CA GLY A 291 -4.54 26.34 20.13
C GLY A 291 -5.45 25.38 19.35
N ASP A 292 -5.90 25.81 18.16
CA ASP A 292 -6.81 25.02 17.33
C ASP A 292 -6.16 23.72 16.86
N ILE A 293 -4.92 23.76 16.33
CA ILE A 293 -4.22 22.54 15.86
C ILE A 293 -3.95 21.56 17.01
N ILE A 294 -3.58 22.05 18.20
CA ILE A 294 -3.39 21.19 19.38
C ILE A 294 -4.74 20.59 19.83
N GLY A 295 -5.81 21.38 19.81
CA GLY A 295 -7.16 20.93 20.15
C GLY A 295 -7.65 19.82 19.24
N LEU A 296 -7.54 20.02 17.93
CA LEU A 296 -7.88 19.05 16.89
C LEU A 296 -7.03 17.77 17.01
N GLY A 297 -5.71 17.90 17.22
CA GLY A 297 -4.84 16.74 17.42
C GLY A 297 -5.23 15.90 18.64
N ARG A 298 -5.58 16.55 19.76
CA ARG A 298 -6.10 15.84 20.96
C ARG A 298 -7.44 15.17 20.69
N GLN A 299 -8.32 15.79 19.89
CA GLN A 299 -9.58 15.16 19.49
C GLN A 299 -9.31 13.89 18.66
N SER A 300 -8.44 13.95 17.65
CA SER A 300 -8.06 12.79 16.82
C SER A 300 -7.58 11.60 17.64
N VAL A 301 -6.75 11.82 18.67
CA VAL A 301 -6.32 10.73 19.57
C VAL A 301 -7.50 10.13 20.34
N ARG A 302 -8.36 10.97 20.94
CA ARG A 302 -9.54 10.49 21.69
C ARG A 302 -10.51 9.71 20.81
N GLU A 303 -10.77 10.20 19.60
CA GLU A 303 -11.68 9.52 18.67
C GLU A 303 -11.11 8.17 18.25
N ARG A 304 -9.81 8.09 17.92
CA ARG A 304 -9.17 6.80 17.60
C ARG A 304 -9.34 5.78 18.73
N ASP A 305 -9.10 6.19 19.97
CA ASP A 305 -9.17 5.28 21.12
C ASP A 305 -10.61 4.77 21.37
N ASN A 306 -11.64 5.46 20.85
CA ASN A 306 -13.05 5.07 20.92
C ASN A 306 -13.55 4.33 19.65
N LEU A 307 -12.73 4.17 18.61
CA LEU A 307 -13.15 3.51 17.38
C LEU A 307 -13.24 1.99 17.55
N ASP A 308 -14.42 1.44 17.25
CA ASP A 308 -14.63 0.01 17.06
C ASP A 308 -14.21 -0.40 15.64
N PHE A 309 -12.91 -0.65 15.48
CA PHE A 309 -12.38 -1.21 14.24
C PHE A 309 -12.78 -2.67 14.11
N ILE A 310 -13.31 -3.03 12.94
CA ILE A 310 -13.59 -4.41 12.57
C ILE A 310 -12.64 -4.85 11.47
N HIS A 311 -12.23 -6.12 11.52
CA HIS A 311 -11.43 -6.72 10.46
C HIS A 311 -12.35 -7.20 9.32
N LEU A 312 -12.21 -6.62 8.13
CA LEU A 312 -12.93 -7.01 6.93
C LEU A 312 -11.97 -7.69 5.94
N VAL A 313 -12.33 -8.89 5.52
CA VAL A 313 -11.75 -9.59 4.37
C VAL A 313 -12.67 -9.38 3.16
N ASP A 314 -12.08 -9.03 2.03
CA ASP A 314 -12.77 -8.66 0.79
C ASP A 314 -11.96 -9.14 -0.43
N VAL A 315 -12.57 -9.24 -1.59
CA VAL A 315 -11.87 -9.54 -2.85
C VAL A 315 -11.65 -8.23 -3.61
N VAL A 316 -10.40 -7.79 -3.69
CA VAL A 316 -9.98 -6.58 -4.40
C VAL A 316 -9.11 -6.97 -5.57
N ASN A 317 -9.50 -6.57 -6.79
CA ASN A 317 -8.78 -6.92 -8.01
C ASN A 317 -8.63 -8.43 -8.23
N GLY A 318 -9.63 -9.21 -7.81
CA GLY A 318 -9.57 -10.68 -7.83
C GLY A 318 -8.77 -11.28 -6.68
N ASN A 319 -8.05 -10.44 -5.92
CA ASN A 319 -7.23 -10.89 -4.80
C ASN A 319 -7.94 -10.78 -3.45
N ILE A 320 -7.78 -11.76 -2.57
CA ILE A 320 -8.18 -11.65 -1.17
C ILE A 320 -7.32 -10.57 -0.53
N ASN A 321 -7.99 -9.58 0.04
CA ASN A 321 -7.39 -8.47 0.76
C ASN A 321 -8.10 -8.34 2.11
N SER A 322 -7.38 -7.91 3.13
CA SER A 322 -7.99 -7.58 4.41
C SER A 322 -7.60 -6.20 4.89
N GLN A 323 -8.51 -5.57 5.63
CA GLN A 323 -8.36 -4.21 6.14
C GLN A 323 -9.15 -4.06 7.43
N TYR A 324 -8.63 -3.26 8.35
CA TYR A 324 -9.47 -2.70 9.40
C TYR A 324 -10.33 -1.57 8.84
N ILE A 325 -11.61 -1.58 9.16
CA ILE A 325 -12.55 -0.51 8.81
C ILE A 325 -13.38 -0.14 10.04
N ASN A 326 -13.94 1.07 10.03
CA ASN A 326 -15.01 1.45 10.92
C ASN A 326 -16.28 0.68 10.52
N ARG A 327 -16.98 0.13 11.51
CA ARG A 327 -18.19 -0.69 11.37
C ARG A 327 -19.25 -0.08 10.45
N GLN A 328 -19.38 1.24 10.40
CA GLN A 328 -20.35 1.91 9.50
C GLN A 328 -20.11 1.64 8.00
N PHE A 329 -18.88 1.27 7.62
CA PHE A 329 -18.52 0.94 6.23
C PHE A 329 -18.58 -0.56 5.94
N LEU A 330 -19.10 -1.37 6.87
CA LEU A 330 -19.30 -2.80 6.65
C LEU A 330 -20.34 -3.03 5.54
N PRO A 331 -20.03 -3.80 4.48
CA PRO A 331 -21.02 -4.15 3.47
C PRO A 331 -22.24 -4.85 4.07
N LYS A 332 -23.45 -4.52 3.60
CA LYS A 332 -24.70 -5.05 4.16
C LYS A 332 -24.80 -6.58 4.13
N ASN A 333 -24.17 -7.22 3.13
CA ASN A 333 -24.20 -8.66 2.93
C ASN A 333 -22.94 -9.37 3.46
N SER A 334 -22.21 -8.75 4.38
CA SER A 334 -21.05 -9.37 4.99
C SER A 334 -21.42 -10.49 5.95
N CYS A 335 -20.69 -11.60 5.87
CA CYS A 335 -20.79 -12.71 6.80
C CYS A 335 -19.76 -12.53 7.92
N ARG A 336 -20.08 -12.98 9.14
CA ARG A 336 -19.13 -13.01 10.25
C ARG A 336 -18.68 -14.45 10.51
N ASP A 337 -17.38 -14.67 10.60
CA ASP A 337 -16.76 -15.93 11.04
C ASP A 337 -15.64 -15.61 12.03
N GLY A 338 -15.83 -15.98 13.29
CA GLY A 338 -15.02 -15.51 14.42
C GLY A 338 -15.09 -13.98 14.59
N ASP A 339 -13.93 -13.34 14.69
CA ASP A 339 -13.80 -11.88 14.81
C ASP A 339 -13.56 -11.17 13.46
N SER A 340 -13.59 -11.92 12.37
CA SER A 340 -13.54 -11.38 11.01
C SER A 340 -14.92 -11.24 10.39
N TYR A 341 -15.07 -10.19 9.59
CA TYR A 341 -16.14 -10.04 8.62
C TYR A 341 -15.62 -10.35 7.22
N TYR A 342 -16.47 -10.91 6.38
CA TYR A 342 -16.15 -11.32 5.01
C TYR A 342 -17.17 -10.72 4.06
N ALA A 343 -16.72 -10.08 2.97
CA ALA A 343 -17.58 -9.86 1.82
C ALA A 343 -18.03 -11.22 1.24
N SER A 344 -19.21 -11.28 0.62
CA SER A 344 -19.83 -12.55 0.23
C SER A 344 -18.94 -13.39 -0.69
N ASP A 345 -18.28 -12.76 -1.67
CA ASP A 345 -17.34 -13.39 -2.60
C ASP A 345 -16.00 -13.79 -1.95
N SER A 346 -15.59 -13.07 -0.92
CA SER A 346 -14.36 -13.38 -0.17
C SER A 346 -14.52 -14.62 0.70
N TYR A 347 -15.71 -14.87 1.25
CA TYR A 347 -15.94 -15.98 2.19
C TYR A 347 -15.70 -17.35 1.55
N GLU A 348 -16.05 -17.51 0.27
CA GLU A 348 -15.79 -18.74 -0.50
C GLU A 348 -14.29 -18.91 -0.75
N LYS A 349 -13.61 -17.86 -1.20
CA LYS A 349 -12.17 -17.91 -1.51
C LYS A 349 -11.30 -18.17 -0.28
N VAL A 350 -11.69 -17.69 0.90
CA VAL A 350 -10.90 -17.92 2.13
C VAL A 350 -11.00 -19.35 2.65
N GLN A 351 -11.95 -20.17 2.16
CA GLN A 351 -12.09 -21.56 2.58
C GLN A 351 -10.83 -22.37 2.28
N ASP A 352 -10.16 -22.09 1.17
CA ASP A 352 -8.91 -22.73 0.76
C ASP A 352 -7.74 -22.47 1.74
N TYR A 353 -7.87 -21.42 2.55
CA TYR A 353 -6.87 -21.00 3.53
C TYR A 353 -7.24 -21.41 4.96
N ARG A 354 -8.34 -22.14 5.19
CA ARG A 354 -8.70 -22.58 6.54
C ARG A 354 -7.63 -23.51 7.13
N PRO A 355 -7.23 -23.31 8.41
CA PRO A 355 -6.29 -24.20 9.09
C PRO A 355 -6.75 -25.64 8.99
N ARG A 356 -5.85 -26.56 8.63
CA ARG A 356 -6.18 -27.99 8.57
C ARG A 356 -6.37 -28.58 9.96
N ALA A 357 -5.65 -28.05 10.95
CA ALA A 357 -5.77 -28.47 12.35
C ALA A 357 -5.71 -29.99 12.58
N SER A 358 -4.93 -30.70 11.76
CA SER A 358 -4.83 -32.16 11.77
C SER A 358 -3.41 -32.62 12.09
N GLY A 359 -3.25 -33.90 12.43
CA GLY A 359 -1.95 -34.49 12.72
C GLY A 359 -1.36 -34.03 14.06
N VAL A 360 -2.05 -34.30 15.17
CA VAL A 360 -1.54 -34.00 16.51
C VAL A 360 -0.25 -34.79 16.76
N ILE A 361 0.82 -34.11 17.14
CA ILE A 361 2.14 -34.70 17.42
C ILE A 361 2.50 -34.59 18.91
N SER A 362 3.52 -35.34 19.34
CA SER A 362 4.08 -35.18 20.68
C SER A 362 4.99 -33.95 20.78
N ILE A 363 5.19 -33.45 22.00
CA ILE A 363 6.18 -32.38 22.26
C ILE A 363 7.60 -32.80 21.86
N GLN A 364 7.93 -34.09 21.94
CA GLN A 364 9.22 -34.62 21.49
C GLN A 364 9.37 -34.43 19.97
N LYS A 365 8.35 -34.81 19.18
CA LYS A 365 8.37 -34.61 17.73
C LYS A 365 8.43 -33.12 17.36
N ALA A 366 7.72 -32.25 18.07
CA ALA A 366 7.82 -30.80 17.86
C ALA A 366 9.25 -30.27 18.10
N ASN A 367 9.94 -30.75 19.15
CA ASN A 367 11.33 -30.40 19.41
C ASN A 367 12.30 -30.96 18.34
N GLU A 368 12.04 -32.15 17.81
CA GLU A 368 12.81 -32.71 16.68
C GLU A 368 12.67 -31.85 15.43
N LEU A 369 11.43 -31.46 15.08
CA LEU A 369 11.17 -30.57 13.94
C LEU A 369 11.87 -29.22 14.11
N PHE A 370 11.85 -28.63 15.32
CA PHE A 370 12.57 -27.39 15.61
C PHE A 370 14.09 -27.54 15.37
N LYS A 371 14.70 -28.63 15.87
CA LYS A 371 16.12 -28.90 15.65
C LYS A 371 16.46 -29.06 14.16
N LYS A 372 15.61 -29.79 13.41
CA LYS A 372 15.75 -29.94 11.95
C LYS A 372 15.62 -28.60 11.24
N ALA A 373 14.61 -27.81 11.56
CA ALA A 373 14.38 -26.48 10.99
C ALA A 373 15.59 -25.57 11.21
N ARG A 374 16.10 -25.49 12.45
CA ARG A 374 17.29 -24.69 12.79
C ARG A 374 18.55 -25.13 12.03
N ALA A 375 18.66 -26.42 11.70
CA ALA A 375 19.78 -26.97 10.95
C ALA A 375 19.65 -26.81 9.41
N MET A 376 18.51 -26.32 8.90
CA MET A 376 18.33 -26.09 7.47
C MET A 376 19.31 -25.02 6.97
N LYS A 377 20.01 -25.34 5.87
CA LYS A 377 20.90 -24.42 5.15
C LYS A 377 20.08 -23.57 4.16
N GLY A 378 20.60 -22.41 3.75
CA GLY A 378 19.92 -21.58 2.76
C GLY A 378 18.76 -20.75 3.32
N MET A 379 18.69 -20.59 4.66
CA MET A 379 17.54 -19.99 5.34
C MET A 379 17.72 -18.50 5.66
N ALA A 380 18.92 -17.95 5.45
CA ALA A 380 19.24 -16.56 5.80
C ALA A 380 18.83 -16.18 7.24
N TRP A 381 19.15 -17.01 8.23
CA TRP A 381 18.73 -16.80 9.63
C TRP A 381 19.20 -15.46 10.21
N ASP A 382 20.36 -14.97 9.76
CA ASP A 382 20.92 -13.68 10.19
C ASP A 382 20.26 -12.46 9.52
N TYR A 383 19.42 -12.69 8.50
CA TYR A 383 18.62 -11.66 7.83
C TYR A 383 17.16 -11.72 8.28
N VAL A 384 16.90 -11.10 9.44
CA VAL A 384 15.58 -11.13 10.09
C VAL A 384 14.65 -10.02 9.59
N GLN A 385 15.15 -9.01 8.86
CA GLN A 385 14.37 -7.85 8.43
C GLN A 385 13.26 -8.20 7.42
N ASP A 386 13.40 -9.31 6.67
CA ASP A 386 12.40 -9.83 5.74
C ASP A 386 12.56 -11.35 5.54
N GLY A 387 11.74 -11.97 4.69
CA GLY A 387 11.85 -13.36 4.26
C GLY A 387 11.19 -14.37 5.20
N CYS A 388 10.42 -13.92 6.19
CA CYS A 388 9.71 -14.79 7.14
C CYS A 388 8.77 -15.77 6.43
N TYR A 389 8.05 -15.31 5.41
CA TYR A 389 7.18 -16.14 4.58
C TYR A 389 7.94 -17.21 3.79
N ALA A 390 9.12 -16.89 3.26
CA ALA A 390 9.98 -17.83 2.54
C ALA A 390 10.53 -18.90 3.50
N ARG A 391 11.02 -18.49 4.67
CA ARG A 391 11.48 -19.44 5.71
C ARG A 391 10.34 -20.34 6.17
N SER A 392 9.15 -19.77 6.41
CA SER A 392 7.96 -20.52 6.81
C SER A 392 7.53 -21.53 5.75
N GLU A 393 7.58 -21.18 4.46
CA GLU A 393 7.26 -22.10 3.36
C GLU A 393 8.20 -23.30 3.34
N LEU A 394 9.51 -23.08 3.44
CA LEU A 394 10.50 -24.16 3.42
C LEU A 394 10.40 -25.05 4.66
N MET A 395 10.15 -24.47 5.84
CA MET A 395 9.94 -25.25 7.06
C MET A 395 8.68 -26.12 6.98
N VAL A 396 7.55 -25.57 6.52
CA VAL A 396 6.31 -26.36 6.35
C VAL A 396 6.53 -27.52 5.37
N ASN A 397 7.24 -27.29 4.27
CA ASN A 397 7.58 -28.38 3.33
C ASN A 397 8.38 -29.49 4.01
N MET A 398 9.40 -29.12 4.79
CA MET A 398 10.21 -30.09 5.55
C MET A 398 9.37 -30.84 6.59
N PHE A 399 8.43 -30.17 7.26
CA PHE A 399 7.54 -30.85 8.22
C PHE A 399 6.63 -31.87 7.53
N GLU A 400 6.13 -31.56 6.33
CA GLU A 400 5.32 -32.51 5.55
C GLU A 400 6.15 -33.71 5.06
N GLU A 401 7.42 -33.52 4.69
CA GLU A 401 8.38 -34.60 4.39
C GLU A 401 8.62 -35.51 5.61
N GLU A 402 8.48 -34.96 6.81
CA GLU A 402 8.55 -35.67 8.09
C GLU A 402 7.22 -36.31 8.53
N GLY A 403 6.21 -36.29 7.67
CA GLY A 403 4.87 -36.82 7.93
C GLY A 403 4.02 -35.95 8.86
N VAL A 404 4.39 -34.69 9.07
CA VAL A 404 3.70 -33.76 9.96
C VAL A 404 2.97 -32.69 9.15
N VAL A 405 1.67 -32.59 9.37
CA VAL A 405 0.86 -31.51 8.83
C VAL A 405 1.09 -30.25 9.65
N ALA A 406 1.46 -29.16 8.98
CA ALA A 406 1.60 -27.85 9.58
C ALA A 406 0.78 -26.80 8.85
N ASP A 407 0.28 -25.85 9.63
CA ASP A 407 -0.34 -24.61 9.15
C ASP A 407 0.65 -23.46 9.34
N LYS A 408 0.25 -22.23 9.01
CA LYS A 408 1.06 -21.02 9.21
C LYS A 408 0.36 -20.05 10.14
N ALA A 409 1.07 -19.61 11.17
CA ALA A 409 0.66 -18.50 12.01
C ALA A 409 1.10 -17.19 11.37
N TRP A 410 0.23 -16.20 11.45
CA TRP A 410 0.41 -14.86 10.89
C TRP A 410 0.11 -13.84 11.97
N ALA A 411 1.03 -12.90 12.18
CA ALA A 411 0.79 -11.72 13.00
C ALA A 411 1.03 -10.47 12.15
N SER A 412 0.21 -9.44 12.32
CA SER A 412 0.42 -8.12 11.70
C SER A 412 0.20 -7.00 12.72
N GLY A 413 0.90 -5.89 12.57
CA GLY A 413 0.89 -4.78 13.53
C GLY A 413 2.24 -4.10 13.62
N LYS A 414 2.51 -3.42 14.74
CA LYS A 414 3.83 -2.84 15.05
C LYS A 414 4.68 -3.86 15.82
N LEU A 415 5.20 -4.85 15.11
CA LEU A 415 5.92 -5.98 15.71
C LEU A 415 7.40 -5.67 15.86
N LYS A 416 7.97 -5.93 17.04
CA LYS A 416 9.39 -5.75 17.33
C LYS A 416 10.19 -6.94 16.81
N ILE A 417 11.35 -6.66 16.24
CA ILE A 417 12.38 -7.66 16.01
C ILE A 417 13.11 -7.86 17.34
N PRO A 418 13.19 -9.08 17.90
CA PRO A 418 13.90 -9.31 19.15
C PRO A 418 15.34 -8.80 19.09
N ASN A 419 15.78 -8.16 20.17
CA ASN A 419 17.12 -7.56 20.31
C ASN A 419 17.44 -6.43 19.32
N GLN A 420 16.45 -5.88 18.60
CA GLN A 420 16.62 -4.69 17.77
C GLN A 420 15.58 -3.63 18.15
N GLN A 421 16.01 -2.37 18.17
CA GLN A 421 15.10 -1.26 18.45
C GLN A 421 14.33 -0.84 17.18
N TYR A 422 14.99 -0.93 16.02
CA TYR A 422 14.47 -0.60 14.70
C TYR A 422 15.20 -1.43 13.63
N PRO A 423 14.56 -1.76 12.49
CA PRO A 423 13.17 -1.48 12.14
C PRO A 423 12.15 -2.38 12.88
N PHE A 424 10.86 -2.09 12.72
CA PHE A 424 9.76 -2.98 13.13
C PHE A 424 9.30 -3.81 11.93
N TRP A 425 8.72 -4.98 12.18
CA TRP A 425 7.94 -5.71 11.18
C TRP A 425 6.51 -5.19 11.13
N SER A 426 5.96 -5.04 9.93
CA SER A 426 4.52 -4.85 9.71
C SER A 426 3.74 -6.16 9.82
N TYR A 427 4.41 -7.29 9.57
CA TYR A 427 3.89 -8.63 9.79
C TYR A 427 5.02 -9.65 10.00
N HIS A 428 4.69 -10.78 10.62
CA HIS A 428 5.58 -11.92 10.75
C HIS A 428 4.80 -13.22 10.57
N THR A 429 5.47 -14.27 10.12
CA THR A 429 4.86 -15.60 9.96
C THR A 429 5.83 -16.71 10.27
N ALA A 430 5.29 -17.78 10.84
CA ALA A 430 6.02 -18.99 11.16
C ALA A 430 5.08 -20.22 11.09
N PRO A 431 5.61 -21.43 10.89
CA PRO A 431 4.85 -22.66 10.99
C PRO A 431 4.20 -22.85 12.36
N VAL A 432 2.98 -23.38 12.37
CA VAL A 432 2.28 -23.84 13.58
C VAL A 432 1.98 -25.33 13.47
N VAL A 433 2.27 -26.05 14.55
CA VAL A 433 1.99 -27.48 14.72
C VAL A 433 1.04 -27.69 15.90
N TYR A 434 0.30 -28.78 15.87
CA TYR A 434 -0.69 -29.15 16.89
C TYR A 434 -0.10 -30.22 17.78
N VAL A 435 0.09 -29.93 19.06
CA VAL A 435 0.86 -30.75 19.99
C VAL A 435 -0.03 -31.25 21.13
N ASP A 436 0.00 -32.55 21.40
CA ASP A 436 -0.63 -33.12 22.59
C ASP A 436 0.09 -32.61 23.84
N ASN A 437 -0.66 -31.94 24.72
CA ASN A 437 -0.13 -31.38 25.96
C ASN A 437 0.00 -32.41 27.11
N GLY A 438 -0.30 -33.68 26.84
CA GLY A 438 -0.22 -34.78 27.82
C GLY A 438 -1.33 -34.76 28.87
N ARG A 439 -2.30 -33.85 28.75
CA ARG A 439 -3.49 -33.72 29.62
C ARG A 439 -4.79 -33.94 28.85
N GLY A 440 -4.71 -34.61 27.69
CA GLY A 440 -5.84 -34.82 26.78
C GLY A 440 -6.25 -33.57 25.99
N GLY A 441 -5.42 -32.52 25.98
CA GLY A 441 -5.65 -31.29 25.21
C GLY A 441 -4.63 -31.09 24.10
N VAL A 442 -5.02 -30.33 23.06
CA VAL A 442 -4.14 -29.98 21.95
C VAL A 442 -3.72 -28.52 22.07
N SER A 443 -2.41 -28.27 22.06
CA SER A 443 -1.82 -26.93 22.06
C SER A 443 -1.30 -26.56 20.68
N LYS A 444 -1.50 -25.30 20.28
CA LYS A 444 -0.90 -24.74 19.07
C LYS A 444 0.50 -24.23 19.41
N MET A 445 1.53 -24.81 18.81
CA MET A 445 2.92 -24.42 19.05
C MET A 445 3.55 -23.87 17.77
N ILE A 446 4.23 -22.74 17.90
CA ILE A 446 4.96 -22.08 16.83
C ILE A 446 6.40 -22.61 16.81
N ILE A 447 6.89 -22.96 15.61
CA ILE A 447 8.29 -23.32 15.38
C ILE A 447 8.94 -22.19 14.57
N ASP A 448 9.68 -21.33 15.26
CA ASP A 448 10.33 -20.17 14.66
C ASP A 448 11.78 -20.01 15.17
N PRO A 449 12.75 -20.66 14.51
CA PRO A 449 14.16 -20.56 14.90
C PRO A 449 14.75 -19.15 14.78
N ALA A 450 14.08 -18.22 14.08
CA ALA A 450 14.57 -16.86 13.91
C ALA A 450 14.44 -16.03 15.21
N ILE A 451 13.48 -16.35 16.06
CA ILE A 451 13.21 -15.59 17.31
C ILE A 451 13.04 -16.45 18.56
N ALA A 452 12.94 -17.77 18.43
CA ALA A 452 12.78 -18.69 19.55
C ALA A 452 13.92 -19.73 19.59
N SER A 453 14.17 -20.29 20.78
CA SER A 453 15.18 -21.33 21.00
C SER A 453 14.61 -22.76 21.07
N LYS A 454 13.28 -22.89 21.03
CA LYS A 454 12.48 -24.13 21.07
C LYS A 454 11.09 -23.85 20.49
N PRO A 455 10.23 -24.87 20.25
CA PRO A 455 8.82 -24.65 20.03
C PRO A 455 8.20 -23.87 21.21
N ILE A 456 7.40 -22.85 20.92
CA ILE A 456 6.76 -21.99 21.92
C ILE A 456 5.26 -21.87 21.67
N LEU A 457 4.50 -21.45 22.68
CA LEU A 457 3.06 -21.19 22.53
C LEU A 457 2.82 -19.94 21.68
N VAL A 458 1.59 -19.81 21.14
CA VAL A 458 1.18 -18.63 20.35
C VAL A 458 1.39 -17.32 21.12
N ASN A 459 0.96 -17.26 22.38
CA ASN A 459 1.09 -16.04 23.19
C ASN A 459 2.57 -15.70 23.46
N GLU A 460 3.38 -16.71 23.78
CA GLU A 460 4.83 -16.53 23.95
C GLU A 460 5.47 -15.98 22.65
N TRP A 461 5.07 -16.48 21.48
CA TRP A 461 5.54 -15.99 20.19
C TRP A 461 5.15 -14.52 19.93
N LEU A 462 3.90 -14.16 20.21
CA LEU A 462 3.43 -12.76 20.11
C LEU A 462 4.20 -11.82 21.07
N GLU A 463 4.42 -12.26 22.31
CA GLU A 463 5.17 -11.50 23.32
C GLU A 463 6.64 -11.30 22.94
N THR A 464 7.28 -12.28 22.30
CA THR A 464 8.66 -12.10 21.78
C THR A 464 8.76 -10.97 20.76
N MET A 465 7.67 -10.67 20.05
CA MET A 465 7.56 -9.56 19.11
C MET A 465 7.00 -8.27 19.76
N GLY A 466 6.89 -8.24 21.09
CA GLY A 466 6.40 -7.08 21.82
C GLY A 466 4.90 -6.81 21.64
N ALA A 467 4.12 -7.78 21.16
CA ALA A 467 2.67 -7.70 21.13
C ALA A 467 2.09 -8.10 22.50
N ASP A 468 1.12 -7.32 22.97
CA ASP A 468 0.33 -7.67 24.17
C ASP A 468 -0.72 -8.70 23.76
N ALA A 469 -0.49 -9.97 24.05
CA ALA A 469 -1.36 -11.08 23.64
C ALA A 469 -2.81 -10.92 24.11
N SER A 470 -3.08 -10.14 25.17
CA SER A 470 -4.44 -9.86 25.65
C SER A 470 -5.21 -8.84 24.79
N LYS A 471 -4.51 -8.12 23.90
CA LYS A 471 -5.05 -7.07 23.03
C LYS A 471 -4.92 -7.43 21.54
N VAL A 472 -4.51 -8.65 21.22
CA VAL A 472 -4.41 -9.12 19.85
C VAL A 472 -5.79 -9.52 19.35
N ASP A 473 -6.17 -8.99 18.18
CA ASP A 473 -7.41 -9.38 17.52
C ASP A 473 -7.18 -10.74 16.82
N HIS A 474 -7.96 -11.76 17.18
CA HIS A 474 -7.87 -13.10 16.59
C HIS A 474 -8.72 -13.20 15.32
N VAL A 475 -8.11 -12.88 14.19
CA VAL A 475 -8.77 -12.73 12.89
C VAL A 475 -8.52 -13.93 11.99
N GLY A 476 -9.39 -14.11 10.99
CA GLY A 476 -9.13 -15.01 9.87
C GLY A 476 -8.10 -14.47 8.87
N PHE A 477 -7.65 -15.33 7.96
CA PHE A 477 -6.63 -14.99 6.97
C PHE A 477 -7.19 -14.18 5.77
N PRO A 478 -6.40 -13.25 5.20
CA PRO A 478 -5.12 -12.75 5.72
C PRO A 478 -5.35 -11.78 6.90
N PRO A 479 -4.51 -11.78 7.95
CA PRO A 479 -4.49 -10.66 8.88
C PRO A 479 -4.10 -9.37 8.16
N SER A 480 -4.75 -8.26 8.47
CA SER A 480 -4.50 -7.03 7.72
C SER A 480 -3.14 -6.41 8.02
N LEU A 481 -2.39 -6.09 6.96
CA LEU A 481 -1.14 -5.33 7.07
C LEU A 481 -1.35 -3.90 7.54
N ASP A 482 -2.58 -3.38 7.47
CA ASP A 482 -2.90 -2.04 7.94
C ASP A 482 -3.17 -1.96 9.45
N ALA A 483 -3.10 -3.09 10.18
CA ALA A 483 -3.23 -3.12 11.64
C ALA A 483 -2.36 -2.07 12.33
N VAL A 484 -1.11 -1.91 11.86
CA VAL A 484 -0.17 -0.89 12.36
C VAL A 484 -0.72 0.54 12.24
N SER A 485 -1.43 0.85 11.15
CA SER A 485 -1.96 2.20 10.88
C SER A 485 -3.13 2.58 11.78
N VAL A 486 -3.84 1.58 12.31
CA VAL A 486 -4.96 1.77 13.25
C VAL A 486 -4.59 1.43 14.69
N GLY A 487 -3.31 1.20 14.99
CA GLY A 487 -2.83 0.88 16.32
C GLY A 487 -3.25 -0.50 16.83
N LYS A 488 -3.56 -1.43 15.92
CA LYS A 488 -3.97 -2.81 16.22
C LYS A 488 -2.83 -3.79 16.02
N THR A 489 -2.99 -4.96 16.62
CA THR A 489 -2.22 -6.17 16.29
C THR A 489 -3.21 -7.27 15.98
N ALA A 490 -3.07 -7.91 14.83
CA ALA A 490 -3.95 -8.97 14.38
C ALA A 490 -3.18 -10.28 14.32
N PHE A 491 -3.83 -11.39 14.67
CA PHE A 491 -3.28 -12.73 14.58
C PHE A 491 -4.26 -13.68 13.92
N GLY A 492 -3.77 -14.48 12.97
CA GLY A 492 -4.55 -15.53 12.33
C GLY A 492 -3.70 -16.76 12.04
N ILE A 493 -4.37 -17.91 11.89
CA ILE A 493 -3.73 -19.13 11.37
C ILE A 493 -4.36 -19.43 10.02
N ALA A 494 -3.54 -19.85 9.08
CA ALA A 494 -3.97 -20.22 7.74
C ALA A 494 -3.35 -21.54 7.32
N SER A 495 -3.98 -22.22 6.36
CA SER A 495 -3.45 -23.43 5.75
C SER A 495 -2.07 -23.20 5.13
N ARG A 496 -1.40 -24.29 4.78
CA ARG A 496 -0.11 -24.26 4.08
C ARG A 496 -0.14 -23.51 2.74
N GLU A 497 -1.32 -23.33 2.15
CA GLU A 497 -1.50 -22.63 0.86
C GLU A 497 -1.27 -21.12 0.98
N SER A 498 -1.34 -20.56 2.19
CA SER A 498 -0.99 -19.16 2.43
C SER A 498 0.51 -18.93 2.18
N TYR A 499 0.90 -18.18 1.16
CA TYR A 499 2.32 -17.87 0.90
C TYR A 499 2.72 -16.49 1.41
N HIS A 500 1.98 -15.45 1.02
CA HIS A 500 2.27 -14.07 1.39
C HIS A 500 0.94 -13.31 1.50
N PRO A 501 0.77 -12.40 2.48
CA PRO A 501 -0.52 -11.78 2.78
C PRO A 501 -1.07 -10.92 1.63
N GLN A 502 -0.19 -10.39 0.78
CA GLN A 502 -0.57 -9.58 -0.38
C GLN A 502 -0.78 -10.37 -1.68
N THR A 503 -0.35 -11.63 -1.74
CA THR A 503 -0.44 -12.45 -2.97
C THR A 503 -1.32 -13.69 -2.76
N ALA A 504 -2.25 -13.63 -1.80
CA ALA A 504 -3.15 -14.72 -1.41
C ALA A 504 -4.16 -15.16 -2.50
N SER A 505 -3.89 -14.91 -3.78
CA SER A 505 -4.84 -15.22 -4.87
C SER A 505 -4.17 -15.55 -6.18
N THR A 506 -2.91 -15.18 -6.35
CA THR A 506 -2.04 -15.83 -7.32
C THR A 506 -1.65 -17.18 -6.72
N MET A 507 -2.47 -18.21 -6.97
CA MET A 507 -2.19 -19.58 -6.54
C MET A 507 -0.91 -20.08 -7.20
N MET A 508 0.23 -19.79 -6.58
CA MET A 508 1.50 -20.41 -6.94
C MET A 508 1.44 -21.88 -6.54
N SER A 509 1.88 -22.79 -7.41
CA SER A 509 2.07 -24.19 -7.02
C SER A 509 3.06 -24.30 -5.85
N ARG A 510 3.04 -25.42 -5.13
CA ARG A 510 4.00 -25.69 -4.05
C ARG A 510 5.44 -25.57 -4.54
N GLU A 511 5.74 -26.10 -5.72
CA GLU A 511 7.07 -26.07 -6.34
C GLU A 511 7.47 -24.62 -6.66
N ALA A 512 6.55 -23.84 -7.23
CA ALA A 512 6.78 -22.43 -7.54
C ALA A 512 7.08 -21.61 -6.28
N ARG A 513 6.30 -21.79 -5.20
CA ARG A 513 6.55 -21.12 -3.90
C ARG A 513 7.90 -21.51 -3.32
N SER A 514 8.22 -22.80 -3.34
CA SER A 514 9.49 -23.33 -2.83
C SER A 514 10.69 -22.79 -3.59
N LYS A 515 10.58 -22.70 -4.93
CA LYS A 515 11.62 -22.12 -5.78
C LYS A 515 11.80 -20.63 -5.47
N ALA A 516 10.72 -19.86 -5.45
CA ALA A 516 10.76 -18.44 -5.12
C ALA A 516 11.35 -18.17 -3.72
N ALA A 517 10.98 -18.98 -2.73
CA ALA A 517 11.52 -18.91 -1.37
C ALA A 517 13.05 -19.14 -1.35
N LYS A 518 13.54 -20.18 -2.02
CA LYS A 518 14.98 -20.49 -2.09
C LYS A 518 15.77 -19.38 -2.80
N GLU A 519 15.25 -18.87 -3.92
CA GLU A 519 15.90 -17.79 -4.67
C GLU A 519 15.98 -16.49 -3.85
N LEU A 520 14.90 -16.15 -3.13
CA LEU A 520 14.88 -14.99 -2.24
C LEU A 520 15.90 -15.11 -1.11
N LEU A 521 15.90 -16.23 -0.39
CA LEU A 521 16.78 -16.43 0.77
C LEU A 521 18.25 -16.51 0.34
N ALA A 522 18.56 -17.13 -0.79
CA ALA A 522 19.92 -17.12 -1.36
C ALA A 522 20.40 -15.70 -1.71
N ASN A 523 19.50 -14.79 -2.06
CA ASN A 523 19.83 -13.37 -2.26
C ASN A 523 20.07 -12.64 -0.93
N TYR A 524 19.37 -13.01 0.14
CA TYR A 524 19.56 -12.43 1.48
C TYR A 524 20.86 -12.92 2.14
N GLU A 525 21.23 -14.18 1.98
CA GLU A 525 22.52 -14.69 2.48
C GLU A 525 23.72 -13.95 1.88
N LYS A 526 23.62 -13.48 0.63
CA LYS A 526 24.67 -12.68 -0.01
C LYS A 526 24.76 -11.25 0.52
N ARG A 527 23.76 -10.77 1.26
CA ARG A 527 23.74 -9.41 1.85
C ARG A 527 24.27 -9.39 3.28
N THR A 528 24.35 -10.55 3.93
CA THR A 528 24.86 -10.71 5.30
C THR A 528 26.34 -11.05 5.36
N LEU A 529 26.93 -11.45 4.23
CA LEU A 529 28.38 -11.59 4.01
C LEU A 529 28.97 -10.26 3.57
#